data_AF-A0A953P4A3-F1
#
_entry.id   AF-A0A953P4A3-F1
#
_cell.length_a   1.000
_cell.length_b   1.000
_cell.length_c   1.000
_cell.angle_alpha   90.00
_cell.angle_beta   90.00
_cell.angle_gamma   90.00
#
_symmetry.space_group_name_H-M   'P 1'
#
loop_
_entity.id
_entity.type
_entity.pdbx_description
1 polymer ?
#
loop_
_entity_poly.entity_id
_entity_poly.type
_entity_poly.pdbx_seq_one_letter_code
_entity_poly.pdbx_strand_id
1 'polypeptide(L)' 'MLTARGLNPKLKIIARASEEDAEKHLKTAGADSVISPYHFAGHRIAQSFLRPHVLDFIDSA' A
#
# COMPACT_ATOMS: atom_id res chain seq x y z
N MET A 1 0.76 13.07 8.31
CA MET A 1 1.79 13.34 7.28
C MET A 1 2.39 14.71 7.41
N LEU A 2 1.55 15.77 7.38
CA LEU A 2 2.01 17.15 7.41
C LEU A 2 2.97 17.44 8.58
N THR A 3 2.65 17.00 9.79
CA THR A 3 3.54 17.13 10.97
C THR A 3 4.88 16.44 10.77
N ALA A 4 4.89 15.20 10.27
CA ALA A 4 6.11 14.43 10.03
C ALA A 4 6.98 15.06 8.94
N ARG A 5 6.36 15.55 7.85
CA ARG A 5 7.05 16.26 6.76
C ARG A 5 7.58 17.62 7.21
N GLY A 6 6.85 18.32 8.08
CA GLY A 6 7.28 19.58 8.70
C GLY A 6 8.49 19.40 9.61
N LEU A 7 8.57 18.26 10.33
CA LEU A 7 9.71 17.93 11.19
C LEU A 7 10.96 17.56 10.38
N ASN A 8 10.78 16.76 9.31
CA ASN A 8 11.87 16.35 8.44
C ASN A 8 11.39 16.20 6.99
N PRO A 9 11.75 17.12 6.08
CA PRO A 9 11.29 17.07 4.70
C PRO A 9 11.87 15.89 3.91
N LYS A 10 12.98 15.28 4.36
CA LYS A 10 13.62 14.13 3.71
C LYS A 10 13.15 12.78 4.24
N LEU A 11 12.27 12.76 5.25
CA LEU A 11 11.77 11.52 5.83
C LEU A 11 10.93 10.75 4.82
N LYS A 12 11.11 9.43 4.74
CA LYS A 12 10.24 8.56 3.96
C LYS A 12 8.96 8.28 4.75
N ILE A 13 7.81 8.67 4.22
CA ILE A 13 6.49 8.53 4.84
C ILE A 13 5.69 7.47 4.08
N ILE A 14 5.44 6.34 4.74
CA ILE A 14 4.56 5.28 4.25
C ILE A 14 3.26 5.35 5.05
N ALA A 15 2.12 5.35 4.36
CA ALA A 15 0.82 5.33 5.02
C ALA A 15 -0.10 4.23 4.53
N ARG A 16 -1.07 3.91 5.37
CA ARG A 16 -2.13 2.96 5.06
C ARG A 16 -3.37 3.73 4.61
N ALA A 17 -3.89 3.41 3.43
CA ALA A 17 -5.23 3.80 3.03
C ALA A 17 -6.24 2.78 3.55
N SER A 18 -7.29 3.27 4.21
CA SER A 18 -8.43 2.44 4.64
C SER A 18 -9.54 2.37 3.59
N GLU A 19 -9.60 3.38 2.71
CA GLU A 19 -10.58 3.55 1.65
C GLU A 19 -9.86 3.89 0.33
N GLU A 20 -10.51 3.65 -0.80
CA GLU A 20 -9.91 3.86 -2.12
C GLU A 20 -9.62 5.34 -2.38
N ASP A 21 -10.56 6.22 -2.08
CA ASP A 21 -10.40 7.67 -2.25
C ASP A 21 -9.32 8.27 -1.33
N ALA A 22 -9.10 7.64 -0.17
CA ALA A 22 -8.10 8.08 0.80
C ALA A 22 -6.67 8.01 0.22
N GLU A 23 -6.40 7.13 -0.74
CA GLU A 23 -5.07 7.01 -1.35
C GLU A 23 -4.63 8.32 -2.01
N LYS A 24 -5.53 8.94 -2.78
CA LYS A 24 -5.27 10.19 -3.49
C LYS A 24 -5.01 11.34 -2.50
N HIS A 25 -5.82 11.40 -1.45
CA HIS A 25 -5.66 12.41 -0.39
C HIS A 25 -4.35 12.24 0.37
N LEU A 26 -3.97 11.01 0.72
CA LEU A 26 -2.72 10.70 1.41
C LEU A 26 -1.49 11.04 0.56
N LYS A 27 -1.49 10.67 -0.73
CA LYS A 27 -0.42 11.08 -1.66
C LYS A 27 -0.27 12.60 -1.73
N THR A 28 -1.38 13.32 -1.87
CA THR A 28 -1.39 14.79 -1.92
C THR A 28 -0.91 15.41 -0.60
N ALA A 29 -1.20 14.78 0.54
CA ALA A 29 -0.75 15.22 1.87
C ALA A 29 0.75 14.97 2.14
N GLY A 30 1.48 14.39 1.18
CA GLY A 30 2.93 14.20 1.26
C GLY A 30 3.38 12.79 1.65
N ALA A 31 2.57 11.75 1.38
CA ALA A 31 3.01 10.36 1.46
C ALA A 31 3.98 10.05 0.32
N ASP A 32 5.07 9.36 0.61
CA ASP A 32 5.93 8.81 -0.44
C ASP A 32 5.37 7.49 -0.97
N SER A 33 4.67 6.74 -0.12
CA SER A 33 3.99 5.51 -0.51
C SER A 33 2.71 5.34 0.29
N VAL A 34 1.68 4.82 -0.37
CA VAL A 34 0.41 4.48 0.25
C VAL A 34 0.10 3.03 -0.06
N ILE A 35 -0.25 2.29 0.97
CA ILE A 35 -0.62 0.88 0.89
C ILE A 35 -2.10 0.78 1.23
N SER A 36 -2.90 0.21 0.34
CA SER A 36 -4.29 -0.16 0.62
C SER A 36 -4.37 -1.65 0.90
N PRO A 37 -4.47 -2.09 2.18
CA PRO A 37 -4.43 -3.51 2.51
C PRO A 37 -5.61 -4.28 1.95
N TYR A 38 -6.79 -3.65 1.86
CA TYR A 38 -7.98 -4.30 1.32
C TYR A 38 -7.87 -4.53 -0.18
N HIS A 39 -7.36 -3.53 -0.93
CA HIS A 39 -7.10 -3.70 -2.36
C HIS A 39 -6.02 -4.76 -2.60
N PHE A 40 -4.92 -4.70 -1.83
CA PHE A 40 -3.83 -5.68 -1.92
C PHE A 40 -4.32 -7.10 -1.59
N ALA A 41 -5.07 -7.28 -0.52
CA ALA A 41 -5.62 -8.56 -0.12
C ALA A 41 -6.59 -9.11 -1.18
N GLY A 42 -7.50 -8.27 -1.69
CA GLY A 42 -8.44 -8.65 -2.75
C GLY A 42 -7.71 -9.07 -4.04
N HIS A 43 -6.70 -8.30 -4.45
CA HIS A 43 -5.86 -8.66 -5.60
C HIS A 43 -5.14 -9.99 -5.37
N ARG A 44 -4.60 -10.22 -4.18
CA ARG A 44 -3.90 -11.46 -3.84
C ARG A 44 -4.85 -12.67 -3.82
N ILE A 45 -6.09 -12.51 -3.35
CA ILE A 45 -7.14 -13.53 -3.43
C ILE A 45 -7.53 -13.82 -4.90
N ALA A 46 -7.66 -12.78 -5.74
CA ALA A 46 -7.93 -12.99 -7.16
C ALA A 46 -6.78 -13.74 -7.86
N GLN A 47 -5.52 -13.40 -7.54
CA GLN A 47 -4.35 -14.10 -8.06
C GLN A 47 -4.25 -15.54 -7.55
N SER A 48 -4.68 -15.83 -6.32
CA SER A 48 -4.65 -17.22 -5.81
C SER A 48 -5.63 -18.11 -6.55
N PHE A 49 -6.74 -17.55 -7.03
CA PHE A 49 -7.66 -18.27 -7.90
C PHE A 49 -7.12 -18.42 -9.33
N LEU A 50 -6.58 -17.34 -9.91
CA LEU A 50 -6.15 -17.33 -11.32
C LEU A 50 -4.80 -18.04 -11.55
N ARG A 51 -3.89 -17.99 -10.57
CA ARG A 51 -2.52 -18.50 -10.66
C ARG A 51 -2.04 -19.07 -9.31
N PRO A 52 -2.68 -20.15 -8.82
CA PRO A 52 -2.36 -20.73 -7.50
C PRO A 52 -0.88 -21.10 -7.37
N HIS A 53 -0.31 -21.80 -8.35
CA HIS A 53 1.07 -22.28 -8.31
C HIS A 53 2.14 -21.19 -8.31
N VAL A 54 1.83 -19.99 -8.84
CA VAL A 54 2.79 -18.88 -8.87
C VAL A 54 2.90 -18.22 -7.50
N LEU A 55 1.79 -18.12 -6.76
CA LEU A 55 1.81 -17.59 -5.41
C LEU A 55 2.53 -18.54 -4.43
N ASP A 56 2.28 -19.85 -4.54
CA ASP A 56 2.94 -20.85 -3.70
C ASP A 56 4.47 -20.79 -3.85
N PHE A 57 4.98 -20.57 -5.07
CA PHE A 57 6.41 -20.40 -5.29
C PHE A 57 6.98 -19.16 -4.59
N ILE A 58 6.30 -18.00 -4.69
CA ILE A 58 6.76 -16.73 -4.11
C ILE A 58 6.68 -16.74 -2.57
N ASP A 59 5.68 -17.42 -1.99
CA ASP A 59 5.53 -17.51 -0.53
C ASP A 59 6.47 -18.56 0.11
N SER A 60 7.05 -19.47 -0.68
CA SER A 60 7.96 -20.53 -0.21
C SER A 60 9.46 -20.17 -0.22
N ALA A 61 9.82 -19.00 -0.74
CA ALA A 61 11.19 -18.48 -0.85
C ALA A 61 11.49 -17.45 0.26
#